data_AF-A0A925WVR0-F1
#
_entry.id   AF-A0A925WVR0-F1
#
_cell.length_a   1.000
_cell.length_b   1.000
_cell.length_c   1.000
_cell.angle_alpha   90.00
_cell.angle_beta   90.00
_cell.angle_gamma   90.00
#
_symmetry.space_group_name_H-M   'P 1'
#
loop_
_entity.id
_entity.type
_entity.pdbx_description
1 polymer ?
#
loop_
_entity_poly.entity_id
_entity_poly.type
_entity_poly.pdbx_seq_one_letter_code
_entity_poly.pdbx_strand_id
1 'polypeptide(L)' 'MAQVIVKQGEPLDAALKRFKKQLQQDGTLKIARAHEYYEKPSDRKRKAEAARKRKIKQSQID' A
#
# COMPACT_ATOMS: atom_id res chain seq x y z
N MET A 1 7.47 7.41 5.38
CA MET A 1 8.55 7.40 4.34
C MET A 1 9.45 6.22 4.62
N ALA A 2 9.51 5.28 3.68
CA ALA A 2 10.35 4.09 3.83
C ALA A 2 11.84 4.47 3.79
N GLN A 3 12.58 4.13 4.84
CA GLN A 3 14.04 4.21 4.88
C GLN A 3 14.59 2.85 5.33
N VAL A 4 15.59 2.34 4.61
CA VAL A 4 16.29 1.10 4.96
C VAL A 4 17.78 1.38 4.98
N ILE A 5 18.40 1.15 6.14
CA ILE A 5 19.85 1.24 6.31
C ILE A 5 20.46 -0.11 5.95
N VAL A 6 21.38 -0.12 4.99
CA VAL A 6 22.07 -1.34 4.55
C VAL A 6 23.10 -1.74 5.62
N LYS A 7 23.12 -3.01 6.02
CA LYS A 7 24.10 -3.52 6.99
C LYS A 7 25.39 -3.91 6.26
N GLN A 8 26.54 -3.80 6.93
CA GLN A 8 27.82 -4.27 6.39
C GLN A 8 27.76 -5.78 6.12
N GLY A 9 28.12 -6.18 4.89
CA GLY A 9 28.09 -7.58 4.45
C GLY A 9 26.73 -8.08 3.94
N GLU A 10 25.70 -7.24 3.88
CA GLU A 10 24.40 -7.64 3.33
C GLU A 10 24.40 -7.62 1.79
N PRO A 11 23.88 -8.67 1.12
CA PRO A 11 23.70 -8.63 -0.33
C PRO A 11 22.65 -7.59 -0.70
N LEU A 12 22.92 -6.80 -1.75
CA LEU A 12 22.08 -5.70 -2.22
C LEU A 12 20.61 -6.12 -2.43
N ASP A 13 20.37 -7.32 -2.97
CA ASP A 13 19.02 -7.84 -3.23
C ASP A 13 18.20 -8.03 -1.93
N ALA A 14 18.84 -8.41 -0.82
CA ALA A 14 18.16 -8.52 0.47
C ALA A 14 17.72 -7.15 1.01
N ALA A 15 18.58 -6.13 0.86
CA ALA A 15 18.25 -4.77 1.24
C ALA A 15 17.09 -4.22 0.39
N LEU A 16 17.09 -4.46 -0.92
CA LEU A 16 16.02 -4.07 -1.84
C LEU A 16 14.69 -4.74 -1.52
N LYS A 17 14.69 -6.04 -1.18
CA LYS A 17 13.48 -6.77 -0.76
C LYS A 17 12.84 -6.16 0.48
N ARG A 18 13.65 -5.82 1.49
CA ARG A 18 13.15 -5.15 2.72
C ARG A 18 12.61 -3.76 2.41
N PHE A 19 13.31 -3.00 1.57
CA PHE A 19 12.84 -1.68 1.14
C PHE A 19 11.51 -1.75 0.40
N LYS A 20 11.35 -2.71 -0.53
CA LYS A 20 10.08 -2.95 -1.23
C LYS A 20 8.94 -3.29 -0.25
N LYS A 21 9.20 -4.14 0.75
CA LYS A 21 8.21 -4.47 1.79
C LYS A 21 7.84 -3.24 2.61
N GLN A 22 8.81 -2.44 3.02
CA GLN A 22 8.58 -1.20 3.78
C GLN A 22 7.78 -0.18 2.97
N LEU A 23 8.07 -0.02 1.67
CA LEU A 23 7.31 0.84 0.76
C LEU A 23 5.85 0.39 0.60
N GLN A 24 5.61 -0.92 0.53
CA GLN A 24 4.25 -1.47 0.46
C GLN A 24 3.49 -1.24 1.76
N GLN A 25 4.16 -1.36 2.91
CA GLN A 25 3.57 -1.13 4.21
C GLN A 25 3.27 0.36 4.49
N ASP A 26 4.19 1.25 4.13
CA ASP A 26 4.02 2.72 4.22
C ASP A 26 2.88 3.21 3.31
N GLY A 27 2.51 2.43 2.29
CA GLY A 27 1.38 2.73 1.41
C GLY A 27 1.61 3.96 0.52
N THR A 28 2.83 4.49 0.44
CA THR A 28 3.19 5.71 -0.28
C THR A 28 2.75 5.63 -1.75
N LEU A 29 2.99 4.50 -2.41
CA LEU A 29 2.58 4.26 -3.80
C LEU A 29 1.06 4.15 -3.97
N LYS A 30 0.33 3.80 -2.92
CA LYS A 30 -1.14 3.75 -2.94
C LYS A 30 -1.72 5.15 -2.82
N ILE A 31 -1.12 5.99 -1.97
CA ILE A 31 -1.48 7.40 -1.82
C ILE A 31 -1.18 8.14 -3.13
N ALA A 32 0.02 7.99 -3.68
CA ALA A 32 0.39 8.61 -4.96
C ALA A 32 -0.67 8.33 -6.05
N ARG A 33 -1.02 7.05 -6.26
CA ARG A 33 -2.07 6.64 -7.22
C ARG A 33 -3.45 7.20 -6.91
N ALA A 34 -3.82 7.33 -5.64
CA ALA A 34 -5.11 7.89 -5.24
C ALA A 34 -5.18 9.41 -5.42
N HIS A 35 -4.02 10.08 -5.50
CA HIS A 35 -3.89 11.53 -5.65
C HIS A 35 -3.52 11.96 -7.08
N GLU A 36 -3.36 11.02 -8.02
CA GLU A 36 -3.09 11.31 -9.44
C GLU A 36 -4.19 12.18 -10.08
N TYR A 37 -5.42 12.08 -9.61
CA TYR A 37 -6.54 12.90 -10.04
C TYR A 37 -7.39 13.33 -8.86
N TYR A 38 -8.08 14.48 -8.99
CA TYR A 38 -9.05 14.88 -8.00
C TYR A 38 -10.26 13.94 -8.01
N GLU A 39 -10.50 13.29 -6.89
CA GLU A 39 -11.72 12.55 -6.63
C GLU A 39 -12.59 13.32 -5.65
N LYS A 40 -13.85 13.57 -6.04
CA LYS A 40 -14.82 14.25 -5.18
C LYS A 40 -14.98 13.47 -3.86
N PRO A 41 -15.16 14.16 -2.72
CA PRO A 41 -15.30 13.51 -1.42
C PRO A 41 -16.41 12.44 -1.36
N SER A 42 -17.52 12.66 -2.08
CA SER A 42 -18.63 11.70 -2.21
C SER A 42 -18.21 10.39 -2.89
N ASP A 43 -17.45 10.49 -3.98
CA ASP A 43 -17.01 9.34 -4.77
C ASP A 43 -15.94 8.55 -4.03
N ARG A 44 -15.03 9.26 -3.33
CA ARG A 44 -14.05 8.65 -2.42
C ARG A 44 -14.72 7.81 -1.32
N LYS A 45 -15.77 8.34 -0.69
CA LYS A 45 -16.56 7.62 0.33
C LYS A 45 -17.22 6.37 -0.25
N ARG A 46 -17.84 6.48 -1.43
CA ARG A 46 -18.50 5.37 -2.12
C ARG A 46 -17.52 4.24 -2.48
N LYS A 47 -16.34 4.56 -3.03
CA LYS A 47 -15.31 3.57 -3.33
C LYS A 47 -14.77 2.88 -2.06
N ALA A 48 -14.57 3.62 -0.97
CA ALA A 48 -14.11 3.06 0.29
C ALA A 48 -15.11 2.05 0.89
N GLU A 49 -16.40 2.35 0.84
CA GLU A 49 -17.45 1.45 1.31
C GLU A 49 -17.55 0.18 0.46
N ALA A 50 -17.50 0.31 -0.87
CA ALA A 50 -17.48 -0.84 -1.78
C ALA A 50 -16.26 -1.75 -1.52
N ALA A 51 -15.08 -1.18 -1.27
CA ALA A 51 -13.89 -1.94 -0.91
C ALA A 51 -14.04 -2.68 0.43
N ARG A 52 -14.71 -2.07 1.43
CA ARG A 52 -15.02 -2.74 2.71
C ARG A 52 -15.97 -3.92 2.52
N LYS A 53 -17.07 -3.73 1.78
CA LYS A 53 -18.04 -4.81 1.49
C LYS A 53 -17.39 -5.99 0.77
N ARG A 54 -16.52 -5.72 -0.22
CA ARG A 54 -15.76 -6.77 -0.92
C ARG A 54 -14.85 -7.57 0.02
N LYS A 55 -14.14 -6.91 0.94
CA LYS A 55 -13.29 -7.60 1.92
C LYS A 55 -14.08 -8.50 2.86
N ILE A 56 -15.21 -8.02 3.38
CA ILE A 56 -16.10 -8.79 4.25
C ILE A 56 -16.63 -10.02 3.52
N LYS A 57 -17.05 -9.85 2.25
CA LYS A 57 -17.52 -10.98 1.44
C LYS A 57 -16.42 -12.01 1.19
N GLN A 58 -15.18 -11.57 0.96
CA GLN A 58 -14.04 -12.48 0.77
C GLN A 58 -13.78 -13.32 2.02
N SER A 59 -13.75 -12.69 3.20
CA SER A 59 -13.51 -13.39 4.48
C SER A 59 -14.64 -14.32 4.92
N GLN A 60 -15.81 -14.24 4.29
CA GLN A 60 -16.92 -15.18 4.54
C GLN A 60 -16.87 -16.42 3.65
N ILE A 61 -16.03 -16.40 2.60
CA ILE A 61 -15.88 -17.48 1.62
C ILE A 61 -14.68 -18.38 1.97
N ASP A 62 -13.72 -17.86 2.75
CA ASP A 62 -12.57 -18.58 3.31
C ASP A 62 -12.95 -19.28 4.63
#